data_AF-A0A8B6F168-F1
#
_entry.id   AF-A0A8B6F168-F1
#
_cell.length_a   1.000
_cell.length_b   1.000
_cell.length_c   1.000
_cell.angle_alpha   90.00
_cell.angle_beta   90.00
_cell.angle_gamma   90.00
#
_symmetry.space_group_name_H-M   'P 1'
#
loop_
_entity.id
_entity.type
_entity.pdbx_description
1 polymer ?
#
loop_
_entity_poly.entity_id
_entity_poly.type
_entity_poly.pdbx_seq_one_letter_code
_entity_poly.pdbx_strand_id
1 'polypeptide(L)'
;MLREIAKNTRSKTGSSSLMAEDSMDDGAKIAIRVDIDEEKGTAVVDITGSSYEVHGNCNAPRAVTLSALISVYVVWLVMMST
;
A
#
# COMPACT_ATOMS: atom_id res chain seq x y z
N MET A 1 6.39 9.62 -11.45
CA MET A 1 6.02 8.29 -10.92
C MET A 1 4.53 8.19 -10.58
N LEU A 2 4.02 8.74 -9.47
CA LEU A 2 2.62 8.51 -9.04
C LEU A 2 1.55 8.93 -10.06
N ARG A 3 1.71 10.07 -10.74
CA ARG A 3 0.79 10.50 -11.80
C ARG A 3 0.72 9.51 -12.97
N GLU A 4 1.85 8.92 -13.32
CA GLU A 4 1.95 7.93 -14.40
C GLU A 4 1.32 6.60 -13.98
N ILE A 5 1.59 6.16 -12.74
CA ILE A 5 0.92 5.00 -12.16
C ILE A 5 -0.60 5.22 -12.14
N ALA A 6 -1.09 6.38 -11.70
CA ALA A 6 -2.51 6.70 -11.70
C ALA A 6 -3.14 6.60 -13.10
N LYS A 7 -2.48 7.19 -14.12
CA LYS A 7 -2.93 7.10 -15.52
C LYS A 7 -2.98 5.67 -16.02
N ASN A 8 -1.94 4.89 -15.75
CA ASN A 8 -1.82 3.49 -16.17
C ASN A 8 -2.80 2.58 -15.45
N THR A 9 -3.09 2.82 -14.16
CA THR A 9 -4.10 2.09 -13.41
C THR A 9 -5.48 2.44 -13.94
N ARG A 10 -5.78 3.73 -14.10
CA ARG A 10 -7.08 4.21 -14.59
C ARG A 10 -7.39 3.69 -15.99
N SER A 11 -6.41 3.61 -16.89
CA SER A 11 -6.61 3.04 -18.22
C SER A 11 -6.91 1.54 -18.20
N LYS A 12 -6.40 0.79 -17.21
CA LYS A 12 -6.59 -0.65 -17.07
C LYS A 12 -7.85 -1.02 -16.28
N THR A 13 -8.16 -0.29 -15.22
CA THR A 13 -9.21 -0.65 -14.23
C THR A 13 -10.38 0.32 -14.22
N GLY A 14 -10.28 1.46 -14.91
CA GLY A 14 -11.26 2.55 -14.85
C GLY A 14 -11.15 3.45 -13.61
N SER A 15 -10.24 3.16 -12.68
CA SER A 15 -10.08 3.88 -11.41
C SER A 15 -8.61 4.16 -11.09
N SER A 16 -8.31 5.21 -10.33
CA SER A 16 -6.98 5.47 -9.76
C SER A 16 -6.81 4.89 -8.34
N SER A 17 -7.75 4.03 -7.92
CA SER A 17 -7.71 3.29 -6.66
C SER A 17 -7.22 1.86 -6.88
N LEU A 18 -6.34 1.40 -6.01
CA LEU A 18 -5.82 0.03 -5.95
C LEU A 18 -6.21 -0.59 -4.62
N MET A 19 -6.63 -1.85 -4.63
CA MET A 19 -6.98 -2.60 -3.43
C MET A 19 -6.29 -3.97 -3.45
N ALA A 20 -5.83 -4.41 -2.29
CA ALA A 20 -5.27 -5.73 -2.07
C ALA A 20 -5.64 -6.23 -0.68
N GLU A 21 -5.89 -7.53 -0.58
CA GLU A 21 -6.06 -8.23 0.70
C GLU A 21 -5.18 -9.48 0.71
N ASP A 22 -4.68 -9.85 1.88
CA ASP A 22 -3.93 -11.07 2.13
C ASP A 22 -4.24 -11.60 3.53
N SER A 23 -3.85 -12.84 3.83
CA SER A 23 -4.07 -13.49 5.12
C SER A 23 -2.78 -14.08 5.67
N MET A 24 -2.56 -13.90 6.97
CA MET A 24 -1.48 -14.53 7.70
C MET A 24 -1.82 -15.99 8.03
N ASP A 25 -0.82 -16.78 8.41
CA ASP A 25 -0.99 -18.20 8.77
C ASP A 25 -1.95 -18.43 9.95
N ASP A 26 -2.11 -17.43 10.83
CA ASP A 26 -3.06 -17.44 11.94
C ASP A 26 -4.48 -16.98 11.55
N GLY A 27 -4.69 -16.69 10.26
CA GLY A 27 -5.94 -16.21 9.69
C GLY A 27 -6.17 -14.70 9.84
N ALA A 28 -5.22 -13.94 10.41
CA ALA A 28 -5.32 -12.50 10.47
C ALA A 28 -5.30 -11.89 9.07
N LYS A 29 -6.23 -10.98 8.78
CA LYS A 29 -6.36 -10.34 7.48
C LYS A 29 -5.50 -9.08 7.42
N ILE A 30 -4.80 -8.89 6.31
CA ILE A 30 -4.12 -7.65 5.94
C ILE A 30 -4.87 -7.06 4.75
N ALA A 31 -5.39 -5.85 4.88
CA ALA A 31 -6.11 -5.16 3.81
C ALA A 31 -5.52 -3.78 3.56
N ILE A 32 -5.28 -3.44 2.30
CA ILE A 32 -4.71 -2.16 1.88
C ILE A 32 -5.53 -1.59 0.72
N ARG A 33 -5.89 -0.32 0.83
CA ARG A 33 -6.35 0.51 -0.29
C ARG A 33 -5.36 1.65 -0.51
N VAL A 34 -5.02 1.89 -1.76
CA VAL A 34 -4.20 3.03 -2.18
C VAL A 34 -4.99 3.86 -3.17
N ASP A 35 -5.35 5.07 -2.75
CA ASP A 35 -6.05 6.04 -3.59
C ASP A 35 -5.05 7.08 -4.11
N ILE A 36 -4.85 7.12 -5.43
CA ILE A 36 -3.87 8.02 -6.06
C ILE A 36 -4.58 9.24 -6.65
N ASP A 37 -4.12 10.43 -6.25
CA ASP A 37 -4.49 11.72 -6.84
C ASP A 37 -3.60 11.98 -8.07
N GLU A 38 -4.20 11.82 -9.25
CA GLU A 38 -3.52 11.95 -10.54
C GLU A 38 -2.95 13.36 -10.78
N GLU A 39 -3.62 14.39 -10.27
CA GLU A 39 -3.24 15.79 -10.47
C GLU A 39 -2.10 16.19 -9.53
N LYS A 40 -2.26 15.92 -8.23
CA LYS A 40 -1.26 16.26 -7.22
C LYS A 40 -0.07 15.33 -7.22
N GLY A 41 -0.22 14.12 -7.75
CA GLY A 41 0.82 13.09 -7.69
C GLY A 41 1.05 12.60 -6.27
N THR A 42 0.01 12.60 -5.44
CA THR A 42 0.01 12.12 -4.06
C THR A 42 -0.83 10.86 -3.95
N ALA A 43 -0.63 10.07 -2.89
CA ALA A 43 -1.47 8.91 -2.61
C ALA A 43 -1.86 8.89 -1.13
N VAL A 44 -3.06 8.40 -0.85
CA VAL A 44 -3.50 8.05 0.50
C VAL A 44 -3.47 6.52 0.60
N VAL A 45 -2.81 6.02 1.63
CA VAL A 45 -2.77 4.59 1.92
C VAL A 45 -3.64 4.35 3.14
N ASP A 46 -4.72 3.61 2.93
CA ASP A 46 -5.65 3.18 3.94
C ASP A 46 -5.44 1.70 4.25
N ILE A 47 -5.20 1.39 5.51
CA ILE A 47 -4.98 0.03 6.03
C ILE A 47 -6.20 -0.46 6.83
N THR A 48 -7.26 0.36 6.88
CA THR A 48 -8.54 0.02 7.49
C THR A 48 -9.11 -1.23 6.83
N GLY A 49 -9.67 -2.10 7.65
CA GLY A 49 -10.16 -3.41 7.21
C GLY A 49 -9.18 -4.55 7.45
N SER A 50 -7.93 -4.26 7.81
CA SER A 50 -7.03 -5.25 8.42
C SER A 50 -7.57 -5.72 9.77
N SER A 51 -7.18 -6.92 10.20
CA SER A 51 -7.49 -7.43 11.54
C SER A 51 -6.89 -6.54 12.63
N TYR A 52 -7.49 -6.59 13.81
CA TYR A 52 -6.93 -6.01 15.04
C TYR A 52 -5.66 -6.74 15.46
N GLU A 53 -5.00 -6.18 16.49
CA GLU A 53 -3.89 -6.84 17.13
C GLU A 53 -4.28 -8.25 17.61
N VAL A 54 -3.36 -9.20 17.40
CA VAL A 54 -3.53 -10.59 17.79
C VAL A 54 -2.76 -10.89 19.07
N HIS A 55 -3.13 -11.94 19.78
CA HIS A 55 -2.32 -12.43 20.90
C HIS A 55 -1.11 -13.22 20.37
N GLY A 56 -0.14 -12.50 19.82
CA GLY A 56 1.02 -13.06 19.13
C GLY A 56 2.14 -12.04 18.94
N ASN A 57 3.25 -12.49 18.37
CA ASN A 57 4.46 -11.69 18.14
C ASN A 57 4.48 -10.96 16.79
N CYS A 58 3.52 -11.23 15.90
CA CYS A 58 3.44 -10.65 14.56
C CYS A 58 2.81 -9.25 14.51
N ASN A 59 2.42 -8.68 15.64
CA ASN A 59 1.92 -7.31 15.69
C ASN A 59 3.03 -6.31 15.34
N ALA A 60 2.70 -5.30 14.53
CA ALA A 60 3.63 -4.23 14.16
C ALA A 60 3.10 -2.87 14.65
N PRO A 61 3.92 -2.07 15.37
CA PRO A 61 3.55 -0.71 15.70
C PRO A 61 3.56 0.16 14.44
N ARG A 62 2.77 1.24 14.45
CA ARG A 62 2.58 2.15 13.31
C ARG A 62 3.88 2.58 12.64
N ALA A 63 4.93 2.87 13.42
CA ALA A 63 6.22 3.29 12.87
C ALA A 63 6.88 2.22 11.98
N VAL A 64 6.78 0.93 12.37
CA VAL A 64 7.32 -0.19 11.59
C VAL A 64 6.50 -0.39 10.32
N THR A 65 5.17 -0.31 10.41
CA THR A 65 4.27 -0.40 9.23
C THR A 65 4.59 0.70 8.21
N LEU A 66 4.77 1.94 8.66
CA LEU A 66 5.14 3.06 7.79
C LEU A 66 6.54 2.89 7.20
N SER A 67 7.50 2.39 7.99
CA SER A 67 8.86 2.12 7.50
C SER A 67 8.85 1.07 6.40
N ALA A 68 8.09 -0.02 6.54
CA ALA A 68 7.97 -1.05 5.52
C ALA A 68 7.38 -0.47 4.22
N LEU A 69 6.32 0.33 4.34
CA LEU A 69 5.69 0.99 3.19
C LEU A 69 6.66 1.92 2.45
N ILE A 70 7.41 2.74 3.18
CA ILE A 70 8.41 3.65 2.59
C ILE A 70 9.59 2.86 2.03
N SER A 71 10.05 1.81 2.70
CA SER A 71 11.18 1.00 2.24
C SER A 71 10.89 0.40 0.87
N VAL A 72 9.71 -0.20 0.67
CA VAL A 72 9.31 -0.71 -0.65
C VAL A 72 9.32 0.42 -1.68
N TYR A 73 8.76 1.58 -1.32
CA TYR A 73 8.67 2.73 -2.21
C TYR A 73 10.03 3.29 -2.62
N VAL A 74 10.93 3.45 -1.67
CA VAL A 74 12.28 4.00 -1.87
C VAL A 74 13.15 3.01 -2.64
N VAL A 75 13.10 1.72 -2.29
CA VAL A 75 13.82 0.68 -3.03
C VAL A 75 13.35 0.63 -4.48
N TRP A 76 12.04 0.71 -4.73
CA TRP A 76 11.50 0.76 -6.10
C TRP A 76 11.98 2.00 -6.86
N LEU A 77 12.00 3.17 -6.20
CA LEU A 77 12.46 4.41 -6.81
C LEU A 77 13.95 4.36 -7.18
N VAL A 78 14.78 3.73 -6.34
CA VAL A 78 16.19 3.48 -6.65
C VAL A 78 16.33 2.55 -7.85
N MET A 79 15.59 1.43 -7.88
CA MET A 79 15.66 0.46 -8.97
C MET A 79 15.17 0.99 -10.33
N MET A 80 14.21 1.91 -10.36
CA MET A 80 13.75 2.54 -11.61
C MET A 80 14.69 3.64 -12.12
N SER A 81 15.62 4.11 -11.28
CA SER A 81 16.55 5.20 -11.60
C SER A 81 17.94 4.70 -12.01
N THR A 82 18.18 3.39 -11.95
CA THR A 82 19.39 2.68 -12.36
C THR A 82 19.13 1.81 -13.58
#